data_AF-U2BAV2-F1
#
_entry.id   AF-U2BAV2-F1
#
_cell.length_a   1.000
_cell.length_b   1.000
_cell.length_c   1.000
_cell.angle_alpha   90.00
_cell.angle_beta   90.00
_cell.angle_gamma   90.00
#
_symmetry.space_group_name_H-M   'P 1'
#
loop_
_entity.id
_entity.type
_entity.pdbx_description
1 polymer ?
#
loop_
_entity_poly.entity_id
_entity_poly.type
_entity_poly.pdbx_seq_one_letter_code
_entity_poly.pdbx_strand_id
1 'polypeptide(L)'
;MNSIFLRIYGGMLAALVLVALLGVGTLHLVNEVRADQYREGLARGTFRLMADNLAPMNEVERKRALAVWSRLLGIPLSLQSLDQAQLDSSARNRLQRGQILVQQTGPHSAKVHGLLSEHEPLLLTGEIQQISEQLARATNYLLIDELIRHPVDEQPRRLAELKAAKQFGFDLRLVRLQDAGLDLDQRRRIDEGDTVMALGKGGDSIHVFSGIVDTPWVLEIGPLYQMN
;
A
#
# COMPACT_ATOMS: atom_id res chain seq x y z
N MET A 1 -58.54 -21.77 -13.04
CA MET A 1 -58.14 -20.37 -12.79
C MET A 1 -56.75 -20.22 -12.14
N ASN A 2 -56.11 -21.27 -11.61
CA ASN A 2 -54.81 -21.16 -10.88
C ASN A 2 -53.55 -21.09 -11.77
N SER A 3 -53.60 -21.55 -13.02
CA SER A 3 -52.42 -21.63 -13.90
C SER A 3 -51.94 -20.26 -14.43
N ILE A 4 -52.85 -19.33 -14.69
CA ILE A 4 -52.51 -17.99 -15.21
C ILE A 4 -51.89 -17.12 -14.11
N PHE A 5 -52.49 -17.13 -12.90
CA PHE A 5 -51.94 -16.44 -11.73
C PHE A 5 -50.54 -16.98 -11.41
N LEU A 6 -50.35 -18.30 -11.31
CA LEU A 6 -49.03 -18.87 -11.02
C LEU A 6 -47.97 -18.48 -12.06
N ARG A 7 -48.33 -18.38 -13.34
CA ARG A 7 -47.40 -17.92 -14.40
C ARG A 7 -47.06 -16.44 -14.31
N ILE A 8 -48.05 -15.57 -14.06
CA ILE A 8 -47.82 -14.13 -13.97
C ILE A 8 -47.04 -13.80 -12.70
N TYR A 9 -47.50 -14.27 -11.54
CA TYR A 9 -46.83 -14.02 -10.27
C TYR A 9 -45.49 -14.77 -10.18
N GLY A 10 -45.40 -15.98 -10.72
CA GLY A 10 -44.15 -16.74 -10.81
C GLY A 10 -43.14 -16.10 -11.76
N GLY A 11 -43.59 -15.58 -12.91
CA GLY A 11 -42.75 -14.82 -13.84
C GLY A 11 -42.27 -13.50 -13.23
N MET A 12 -43.16 -12.79 -12.53
CA MET A 12 -42.80 -11.58 -11.78
C MET A 12 -41.78 -11.88 -10.68
N LEU A 13 -41.98 -12.96 -9.91
CA LEU A 13 -41.04 -13.40 -8.88
C LEU A 13 -39.69 -13.79 -9.48
N ALA A 14 -39.69 -14.55 -10.58
CA ALA A 14 -38.45 -14.94 -11.28
C ALA A 14 -37.69 -13.73 -11.81
N ALA A 15 -38.39 -12.73 -12.36
CA ALA A 15 -37.79 -11.47 -12.79
C ALA A 15 -37.18 -10.70 -11.60
N LEU A 16 -37.89 -10.60 -10.48
CA LEU A 16 -37.37 -9.96 -9.26
C LEU A 16 -36.13 -10.66 -8.72
N VAL A 17 -36.13 -11.99 -8.68
CA VAL A 17 -34.96 -12.79 -8.25
C VAL A 17 -33.79 -12.58 -9.20
N LEU A 18 -34.03 -12.59 -10.52
CA LEU A 18 -32.98 -12.35 -11.51
C LEU A 18 -32.35 -10.96 -11.34
N VAL A 19 -33.17 -9.92 -11.17
CA VAL A 19 -32.68 -8.56 -10.94
C VAL A 19 -31.88 -8.47 -9.64
N ALA A 20 -32.34 -9.12 -8.56
CA ALA A 20 -31.61 -9.17 -7.30
C ALA A 20 -30.24 -9.86 -7.45
N LEU A 21 -30.19 -11.00 -8.14
CA LEU A 21 -28.95 -11.73 -8.41
C LEU A 21 -27.96 -10.90 -9.26
N LEU A 22 -28.45 -10.23 -10.31
CA LEU A 22 -27.63 -9.33 -11.12
C LEU A 22 -27.11 -8.14 -10.30
N GLY A 23 -27.95 -7.57 -9.43
CA GLY A 23 -27.56 -6.50 -8.53
C GLY A 23 -26.44 -6.92 -7.58
N VAL A 24 -26.61 -8.05 -6.89
CA VAL A 24 -25.60 -8.60 -5.97
C VAL A 24 -24.31 -8.95 -6.72
N GLY A 25 -24.41 -9.61 -7.88
CA GLY A 25 -23.23 -9.97 -8.69
C GLY A 25 -22.45 -8.74 -9.16
N THR A 26 -23.14 -7.69 -9.58
CA THR A 26 -22.50 -6.43 -9.99
C THR A 26 -21.80 -5.75 -8.81
N LEU A 27 -22.45 -5.69 -7.65
CA LEU A 27 -21.83 -5.13 -6.44
C LEU A 27 -20.59 -5.91 -6.01
N HIS A 28 -20.62 -7.24 -6.10
CA HIS A 28 -19.47 -8.08 -5.78
C HIS A 28 -18.27 -7.77 -6.67
N LEU A 29 -18.46 -7.74 -7.99
CA LEU A 29 -17.40 -7.44 -8.95
C LEU A 29 -16.81 -6.04 -8.75
N VAL A 30 -17.67 -5.05 -8.49
CA VAL A 30 -17.21 -3.66 -8.24
C VAL A 30 -16.41 -3.58 -6.96
N ASN A 31 -16.81 -4.30 -5.90
CA ASN A 31 -16.07 -4.33 -4.64
C ASN A 31 -14.71 -5.01 -4.80
N GLU A 32 -14.61 -6.10 -5.55
CA GLU A 32 -13.33 -6.75 -5.85
C GLU A 32 -12.38 -5.82 -6.60
N VAL A 33 -12.87 -5.12 -7.63
CA VAL A 33 -12.06 -4.16 -8.39
C VAL A 33 -11.58 -3.00 -7.51
N ARG A 34 -12.46 -2.44 -6.65
CA ARG A 34 -12.07 -1.37 -5.71
C ARG A 34 -11.04 -1.87 -4.70
N ALA A 35 -11.23 -3.07 -4.20
CA ALA A 35 -10.34 -3.70 -3.25
C ALA A 35 -8.92 -3.85 -3.82
N ASP A 36 -8.81 -4.36 -5.05
CA ASP A 36 -7.52 -4.52 -5.71
C ASP A 36 -6.87 -3.17 -6.04
N GLN A 37 -7.63 -2.22 -6.56
CA GLN A 37 -7.12 -0.86 -6.84
C GLN A 37 -6.60 -0.18 -5.57
N TYR A 38 -7.28 -0.36 -4.44
CA TYR A 38 -6.87 0.20 -3.17
C TYR A 38 -5.57 -0.45 -2.67
N ARG A 39 -5.46 -1.78 -2.68
CA ARG A 39 -4.22 -2.49 -2.30
C ARG A 39 -3.04 -2.09 -3.18
N GLU A 40 -3.26 -1.98 -4.48
CA GLU A 40 -2.25 -1.47 -5.41
C GLU A 40 -1.86 -0.03 -5.08
N GLY A 41 -2.82 0.82 -4.72
CA GLY A 41 -2.57 2.18 -4.25
C GLY A 41 -1.70 2.22 -3.00
N LEU A 42 -2.00 1.39 -2.01
CA LEU A 42 -1.21 1.26 -0.77
C LEU A 42 0.24 0.86 -1.06
N ALA A 43 0.45 -0.10 -1.96
CA ALA A 43 1.78 -0.59 -2.29
C ALA A 43 2.57 0.34 -3.22
N ARG A 44 1.88 1.17 -4.01
CA ARG A 44 2.46 1.89 -5.15
C ARG A 44 3.67 2.74 -4.79
N GLY A 45 3.49 3.68 -3.87
CA GLY A 45 4.53 4.64 -3.54
C GLY A 45 5.72 3.97 -2.85
N THR A 46 5.45 3.03 -1.96
CA THR A 46 6.46 2.28 -1.20
C THR A 46 7.34 1.43 -2.12
N PHE A 47 6.74 0.64 -3.01
CA PHE A 47 7.50 -0.23 -3.92
C PHE A 47 8.25 0.55 -4.99
N ARG A 48 7.69 1.67 -5.46
CA ARG A 48 8.43 2.58 -6.36
C ARG A 48 9.64 3.19 -5.65
N LEU A 49 9.47 3.68 -4.43
CA LEU A 49 10.58 4.21 -3.64
C LEU A 49 11.67 3.15 -3.39
N MET A 50 11.29 1.91 -3.08
CA MET A 50 12.24 0.80 -2.97
C MET A 50 12.96 0.52 -4.28
N ALA A 51 12.23 0.44 -5.39
CA ALA A 51 12.81 0.19 -6.71
C ALA A 51 13.82 1.28 -7.10
N ASP A 52 13.47 2.56 -6.90
CA ASP A 52 14.35 3.69 -7.20
C ASP A 52 15.62 3.68 -6.35
N ASN A 53 15.52 3.31 -5.07
CA ASN A 53 16.68 3.18 -4.19
C ASN A 53 17.58 1.99 -4.57
N LEU A 54 17.01 0.90 -5.09
CA LEU A 54 17.76 -0.29 -5.51
C LEU A 54 18.36 -0.13 -6.93
N ALA A 55 17.76 0.67 -7.79
CA ALA A 55 18.18 0.86 -9.18
C ALA A 55 19.68 1.22 -9.34
N PRO A 56 20.25 2.18 -8.60
CA PRO A 56 21.66 2.54 -8.75
C PRO A 56 22.65 1.54 -8.12
N MET A 57 22.16 0.58 -7.32
CA MET A 57 23.01 -0.37 -6.60
C MET A 57 23.47 -1.53 -7.51
N ASN A 58 24.64 -2.10 -7.22
CA ASN A 58 25.07 -3.35 -7.85
C ASN A 58 24.38 -4.59 -7.24
N GLU A 59 24.56 -5.76 -7.83
CA GLU A 59 23.89 -7.00 -7.39
C GLU A 59 24.15 -7.35 -5.90
N VAL A 60 25.38 -7.15 -5.42
CA VAL A 60 25.76 -7.46 -4.04
C VAL A 60 25.11 -6.49 -3.06
N GLU A 61 25.12 -5.20 -3.39
CA GLU A 61 24.46 -4.14 -2.62
C GLU A 61 22.95 -4.36 -2.55
N ARG A 62 22.31 -4.70 -3.68
CA ARG A 62 20.88 -5.02 -3.74
C ARG A 62 20.54 -6.21 -2.84
N LYS A 63 21.30 -7.31 -2.92
CA LYS A 63 21.08 -8.48 -2.05
C LYS A 63 21.18 -8.12 -0.57
N ARG A 64 22.16 -7.29 -0.20
CA ARG A 64 22.33 -6.81 1.19
C ARG A 64 21.17 -5.91 1.62
N ALA A 65 20.79 -4.95 0.78
CA ALA A 65 19.70 -4.02 1.05
C ALA A 65 18.37 -4.77 1.24
N LEU A 66 18.05 -5.70 0.34
CA LEU A 66 16.86 -6.56 0.45
C LEU A 66 16.88 -7.39 1.74
N ALA A 67 18.00 -8.00 2.11
CA ALA A 67 18.08 -8.78 3.34
C ALA A 67 17.84 -7.93 4.60
N VAL A 68 18.38 -6.70 4.62
CA VAL A 68 18.18 -5.74 5.71
C VAL A 68 16.73 -5.29 5.76
N TRP A 69 16.18 -4.83 4.63
CA TRP A 69 14.79 -4.38 4.54
C TRP A 69 13.82 -5.52 4.89
N SER A 70 14.06 -6.74 4.43
CA SER A 70 13.20 -7.86 4.79
C SER A 70 13.11 -8.11 6.29
N ARG A 71 14.24 -7.98 6.98
CA ARG A 71 14.28 -8.13 8.45
C ARG A 71 13.60 -6.96 9.15
N LEU A 72 13.89 -5.72 8.75
CA LEU A 72 13.36 -4.52 9.40
C LEU A 72 11.86 -4.33 9.17
N LEU A 73 11.40 -4.67 7.97
CA LEU A 73 10.01 -4.47 7.55
C LEU A 73 9.13 -5.69 7.85
N GLY A 74 9.73 -6.85 8.10
CA GLY A 74 9.02 -8.12 8.28
C GLY A 74 8.37 -8.62 7.00
N ILE A 75 8.86 -8.19 5.83
CA ILE A 75 8.34 -8.54 4.49
C ILE A 75 9.46 -9.28 3.76
N PRO A 76 9.33 -10.58 3.43
CA PRO A 76 10.27 -11.25 2.55
C PRO A 76 10.33 -10.53 1.20
N LEU A 77 11.49 -9.97 0.86
CA LEU A 77 11.74 -9.23 -0.37
C LEU A 77 12.75 -9.99 -1.22
N SER A 78 12.51 -10.02 -2.52
CA SER A 78 13.42 -10.65 -3.48
C SER A 78 13.44 -9.89 -4.80
N LEU A 79 14.53 -10.08 -5.55
CA LEU A 79 14.63 -9.69 -6.95
C LEU A 79 14.69 -10.96 -7.80
N GLN A 80 13.88 -11.02 -8.83
CA GLN A 80 13.88 -12.11 -9.81
C GLN A 80 13.72 -11.54 -11.22
N SER A 81 14.12 -12.29 -12.26
CA SER A 81 13.84 -11.84 -13.63
C SER A 81 12.34 -11.82 -13.89
N LEU A 82 11.85 -10.82 -14.63
CA LEU A 82 10.46 -10.71 -15.05
C LEU A 82 9.97 -11.99 -15.77
N ASP A 83 10.85 -12.64 -16.53
CA ASP A 83 10.53 -13.86 -17.28
C ASP A 83 10.32 -15.08 -16.36
N GLN A 84 10.95 -15.09 -15.19
CA GLN A 84 10.82 -16.16 -14.20
C GLN A 84 9.51 -16.05 -13.39
N ALA A 85 8.89 -14.86 -13.36
CA ALA A 85 7.73 -14.59 -12.53
C ALA A 85 6.42 -15.25 -13.01
N GLN A 86 6.43 -15.94 -14.16
CA GLN A 86 5.27 -16.63 -14.76
C GLN A 86 3.98 -15.76 -14.82
N LEU A 87 4.14 -14.46 -15.01
CA LEU A 87 3.02 -13.52 -15.11
C LEU A 87 2.32 -13.62 -16.46
N ASP A 88 1.02 -13.35 -16.50
CA ASP A 88 0.29 -13.23 -17.77
C ASP A 88 0.74 -11.97 -18.57
N SER A 89 0.31 -11.88 -19.83
CA SER A 89 0.69 -10.76 -20.69
C SER A 89 0.15 -9.41 -20.19
N SER A 90 -1.01 -9.40 -19.53
CA SER A 90 -1.62 -8.17 -19.00
C SER A 90 -0.81 -7.62 -17.83
N ALA A 91 -0.50 -8.48 -16.85
CA ALA A 91 0.34 -8.19 -15.69
C ALA A 91 1.74 -7.70 -16.12
N ARG A 92 2.37 -8.35 -17.09
CA ARG A 92 3.65 -7.89 -17.65
C ARG A 92 3.53 -6.51 -18.27
N ASN A 93 2.53 -6.29 -19.12
CA ASN A 93 2.29 -4.99 -19.74
C ASN A 93 2.02 -3.89 -18.71
N ARG A 94 1.36 -4.21 -17.59
CA ARG A 94 1.13 -3.27 -16.48
C ARG A 94 2.43 -2.89 -15.78
N LEU A 95 3.27 -3.88 -15.44
CA LEU A 95 4.58 -3.67 -14.81
C LEU A 95 5.53 -2.86 -15.71
N GLN A 96 5.54 -3.15 -17.02
CA GLN A 96 6.32 -2.40 -18.00
C GLN A 96 5.88 -0.93 -18.14
N ARG A 97 4.63 -0.60 -17.79
CA ARG A 97 4.14 0.78 -17.66
C ARG A 97 4.43 1.41 -16.29
N GLY A 98 5.29 0.79 -15.49
CA GLY A 98 5.64 1.24 -14.13
C GLY A 98 4.50 1.11 -13.12
N GLN A 99 3.49 0.27 -13.38
CA GLN A 99 2.44 -0.01 -12.40
C GLN A 99 2.95 -1.02 -11.37
N ILE A 100 2.43 -0.92 -10.13
CA ILE A 100 2.62 -1.95 -9.11
C ILE A 100 1.46 -2.91 -9.20
N LEU A 101 1.76 -4.21 -9.18
CA LEU A 101 0.78 -5.28 -9.20
C LEU A 101 0.69 -5.90 -7.81
N VAL A 102 -0.52 -6.09 -7.30
CA VAL A 102 -0.77 -6.81 -6.06
C VAL A 102 -1.61 -8.04 -6.37
N GLN A 103 -1.07 -9.22 -6.10
CA GLN A 103 -1.74 -10.50 -6.28
C GLN A 103 -2.09 -11.07 -4.92
N GLN A 104 -3.37 -11.28 -4.64
CA GLN A 104 -3.78 -11.93 -3.40
C GLN A 104 -3.33 -13.40 -3.42
N THR A 105 -2.69 -13.84 -2.34
CA THR A 105 -2.23 -15.22 -2.13
C THR A 105 -3.01 -15.94 -1.02
N GLY A 106 -3.89 -15.22 -0.33
CA GLY A 106 -4.75 -15.72 0.74
C GLY A 106 -5.63 -14.61 1.32
N PRO A 107 -6.41 -14.87 2.39
CA PRO A 107 -7.36 -13.91 2.94
C PRO A 107 -6.75 -12.58 3.38
N HIS A 108 -5.53 -12.64 3.91
CA HIS A 108 -4.78 -11.46 4.34
C HIS A 108 -3.39 -11.37 3.68
N SER A 109 -3.00 -12.39 2.91
CA SER A 109 -1.70 -12.41 2.25
C SER A 109 -1.77 -11.96 0.80
N ALA A 110 -0.78 -11.18 0.38
CA ALA A 110 -0.60 -10.79 -1.01
C ALA A 110 0.87 -10.74 -1.39
N LYS A 111 1.11 -10.99 -2.67
CA LYS A 111 2.40 -10.79 -3.34
C LYS A 111 2.36 -9.48 -4.10
N VAL A 112 3.30 -8.60 -3.81
CA VAL A 112 3.43 -7.31 -4.46
C VAL A 112 4.60 -7.36 -5.42
N HIS A 113 4.39 -6.86 -6.63
CA HIS A 113 5.38 -6.84 -7.69
C HIS A 113 5.58 -5.42 -8.22
N GLY A 114 6.83 -5.01 -8.32
CA GLY A 114 7.25 -3.77 -8.96
C GLY A 114 8.45 -4.00 -9.85
N LEU A 115 8.44 -3.42 -11.05
CA LEU A 115 9.62 -3.45 -11.92
C LEU A 115 10.70 -2.54 -11.32
N LEU A 116 11.94 -3.01 -11.28
CA LEU A 116 13.07 -2.27 -10.74
C LEU A 116 13.40 -1.06 -11.61
N SER A 117 13.51 -1.27 -12.92
CA SER A 117 13.76 -0.23 -13.93
C SER A 117 13.26 -0.70 -15.29
N GLU A 118 12.97 0.23 -16.20
CA GLU A 118 12.61 -0.11 -17.59
C GLU A 118 13.75 -0.79 -18.34
N HIS A 119 15.00 -0.46 -18.00
CA HIS A 119 16.21 -0.96 -18.69
C HIS A 119 16.71 -2.29 -18.12
N GLU A 120 16.26 -2.66 -16.93
CA GLU A 120 16.69 -3.85 -16.23
C GLU A 120 15.44 -4.61 -15.77
N PRO A 121 15.04 -5.68 -16.47
CA PRO A 121 13.77 -6.38 -16.26
C PRO A 121 13.79 -7.28 -15.01
N LEU A 122 14.27 -6.73 -13.90
CA LEU A 122 14.21 -7.32 -12.58
C LEU A 122 12.93 -6.89 -11.88
N LEU A 123 12.29 -7.85 -11.24
CA LEU A 123 11.05 -7.70 -10.52
C LEU A 123 11.34 -7.71 -9.03
N LEU A 124 11.13 -6.57 -8.37
CA LEU A 124 11.05 -6.48 -6.92
C LEU A 124 9.75 -7.14 -6.47
N THR A 125 9.87 -8.16 -5.65
CA THR A 125 8.74 -8.94 -5.15
C THR A 125 8.74 -8.93 -3.63
N GLY A 126 7.57 -8.71 -3.03
CA GLY A 126 7.39 -8.77 -1.58
C GLY A 126 6.16 -9.58 -1.19
N GLU A 127 6.28 -10.44 -0.18
CA GLU A 127 5.17 -11.22 0.37
C GLU A 127 4.66 -10.59 1.67
N ILE A 128 3.42 -10.13 1.68
CA ILE A 128 2.84 -9.31 2.75
C ILE A 128 1.64 -10.04 3.34
N GLN A 129 1.53 -10.10 4.67
CA GLN A 129 0.42 -10.74 5.39
C GLN A 129 -0.56 -9.72 6.00
N GLN A 130 -0.10 -8.50 6.19
CA GLN A 130 -0.86 -7.39 6.76
C GLN A 130 -0.56 -6.16 5.93
N ILE A 131 -1.27 -6.04 4.79
CA ILE A 131 -0.94 -5.07 3.72
C ILE A 131 -0.83 -3.66 4.28
N SER A 132 -1.84 -3.19 5.01
CA SER A 132 -1.87 -1.84 5.54
C SER A 132 -0.76 -1.60 6.56
N GLU A 133 -0.62 -2.44 7.59
CA GLU A 133 0.37 -2.21 8.66
C GLU A 133 1.82 -2.38 8.18
N GLN A 134 2.11 -3.44 7.42
CA GLN A 134 3.48 -3.73 6.97
C GLN A 134 3.94 -2.71 5.92
N LEU A 135 3.06 -2.28 5.00
CA LEU A 135 3.40 -1.22 4.06
C LEU A 135 3.53 0.14 4.75
N ALA A 136 2.72 0.44 5.77
CA ALA A 136 2.88 1.67 6.53
C ALA A 136 4.24 1.72 7.23
N ARG A 137 4.64 0.63 7.89
CA ARG A 137 5.96 0.48 8.52
C ARG A 137 7.09 0.60 7.51
N ALA A 138 6.96 -0.08 6.37
CA ALA A 138 7.91 0.01 5.26
C ALA A 138 8.07 1.42 4.73
N THR A 139 6.96 2.09 4.46
CA THR A 139 6.94 3.46 3.96
C THR A 139 7.56 4.40 4.96
N ASN A 140 7.21 4.26 6.23
CA ASN A 140 7.74 5.08 7.30
C ASN A 140 9.26 4.97 7.40
N TYR A 141 9.79 3.75 7.45
CA TYR A 141 11.23 3.52 7.49
C TYR A 141 11.95 4.15 6.29
N LEU A 142 11.44 3.90 5.07
CA LEU A 142 12.06 4.40 3.83
C LEU A 142 11.99 5.92 3.70
N LEU A 143 10.87 6.54 4.10
CA LEU A 143 10.72 7.99 4.05
C LEU A 143 11.60 8.67 5.10
N ILE A 144 11.67 8.15 6.33
CA ILE A 144 12.55 8.71 7.35
C ILE A 144 14.00 8.61 6.89
N ASP A 145 14.45 7.44 6.42
CA ASP A 145 15.81 7.23 5.92
C ASP A 145 16.18 8.14 4.74
N GLU A 146 15.20 8.51 3.91
CA GLU A 146 15.38 9.47 2.83
C GLU A 146 15.42 10.92 3.35
N LEU A 147 14.52 11.30 4.26
CA LEU A 147 14.38 12.67 4.74
C LEU A 147 15.56 13.11 5.61
N ILE A 148 16.12 12.22 6.44
CA ILE A 148 17.27 12.56 7.31
C ILE A 148 18.54 12.92 6.53
N ARG A 149 18.60 12.60 5.24
CA ARG A 149 19.72 12.96 4.35
C ARG A 149 19.68 14.42 3.90
N HIS A 150 18.59 15.14 4.20
CA HIS A 150 18.38 16.52 3.84
C HIS A 150 18.32 17.44 5.07
N PRO A 151 18.73 18.72 4.94
CA PRO A 151 18.54 19.72 5.98
C PRO A 151 17.08 19.82 6.45
N VAL A 152 16.88 20.08 7.74
CA VAL A 152 15.56 20.05 8.41
C VAL A 152 14.53 20.97 7.76
N ASP A 153 14.97 22.12 7.26
CA ASP A 153 14.16 23.12 6.56
C ASP A 153 13.76 22.69 5.13
N GLU A 154 14.52 21.78 4.52
CA GLU A 154 14.23 21.23 3.20
C GLU A 154 13.32 19.98 3.22
N GLN A 155 13.23 19.28 4.36
CA GLN A 155 12.49 18.03 4.48
C GLN A 155 11.02 18.11 4.04
N PRO A 156 10.24 19.16 4.37
CA PRO A 156 8.86 19.27 3.88
C PRO A 156 8.76 19.36 2.36
N ARG A 157 9.67 20.11 1.73
CA ARG A 157 9.76 20.20 0.26
C ARG A 157 10.10 18.84 -0.33
N ARG A 158 11.07 18.13 0.26
CA ARG A 158 11.47 16.80 -0.19
C ARG A 158 10.33 15.79 -0.10
N LEU A 159 9.57 15.78 1.00
CA LEU A 159 8.40 14.90 1.14
C LEU A 159 7.35 15.20 0.05
N ALA A 160 7.11 16.48 -0.26
CA ALA A 160 6.16 16.87 -1.31
C ALA A 160 6.61 16.38 -2.70
N GLU A 161 7.91 16.46 -3.01
CA GLU A 161 8.49 15.91 -4.24
C GLU A 161 8.32 14.39 -4.33
N LEU A 162 8.63 13.68 -3.25
CA LEU A 162 8.44 12.23 -3.19
C LEU A 162 6.96 11.85 -3.35
N LYS A 163 6.06 12.58 -2.71
CA LYS A 163 4.61 12.37 -2.85
C LYS A 163 4.16 12.50 -4.31
N ALA A 164 4.60 13.56 -4.99
CA ALA A 164 4.28 13.78 -6.40
C ALA A 164 4.89 12.72 -7.32
N ALA A 165 6.16 12.37 -7.11
CA ALA A 165 6.90 11.45 -7.97
C ALA A 165 6.45 9.99 -7.80
N LYS A 166 6.24 9.53 -6.57
CA LYS A 166 5.97 8.10 -6.28
C LYS A 166 4.49 7.76 -6.30
N GLN A 167 3.60 8.75 -6.21
CA GLN A 167 2.14 8.59 -6.27
C GLN A 167 1.62 7.62 -5.18
N PHE A 168 1.93 7.91 -3.92
CA PHE A 168 1.41 7.14 -2.78
C PHE A 168 -0.13 7.13 -2.77
N GLY A 169 -0.74 5.98 -2.45
CA GLY A 169 -2.19 5.82 -2.37
C GLY A 169 -2.83 6.30 -1.08
N PHE A 170 -2.07 7.01 -0.24
CA PHE A 170 -2.49 7.57 1.04
C PHE A 170 -1.83 8.93 1.24
N ASP A 171 -2.31 9.71 2.21
CA ASP A 171 -1.73 11.01 2.50
C ASP A 171 -0.44 10.88 3.33
N LEU A 172 0.46 11.83 3.11
CA LEU A 172 1.77 11.93 3.71
C LEU A 172 1.99 13.38 4.13
N ARG A 173 2.29 13.60 5.42
CA ARG A 173 2.49 14.94 5.96
C ARG A 173 3.62 14.96 6.98
N LEU A 174 4.38 16.05 6.99
CA LEU A 174 5.21 16.40 8.15
C LEU A 174 4.42 17.38 9.00
N VAL A 175 4.22 17.02 10.26
CA VAL A 175 3.56 17.86 11.26
C VAL A 175 4.49 18.06 12.45
N ARG A 176 4.27 19.08 13.27
CA ARG A 176 4.98 19.18 14.55
C ARG A 176 4.31 18.26 15.56
N LEU A 177 5.08 17.77 16.53
CA LEU A 177 4.58 16.85 17.57
C LEU A 177 3.36 17.39 18.32
N GLN A 178 3.32 18.70 18.57
CA GLN A 178 2.20 19.40 19.23
C GLN A 178 0.92 19.48 18.37
N ASP A 179 1.06 19.43 17.04
CA ASP A 179 -0.03 19.61 16.09
C ASP A 179 -0.57 18.26 15.58
N ALA A 180 0.08 17.14 15.94
CA ALA A 180 -0.26 15.79 15.50
C ALA A 180 -1.55 15.22 16.11
N GLY A 181 -2.22 15.94 17.03
CA GLY A 181 -3.45 15.49 17.67
C GLY A 181 -3.30 14.26 18.57
N LEU A 182 -2.09 14.01 19.06
CA LEU A 182 -1.72 12.83 19.86
C LEU A 182 -1.86 13.10 21.36
N ASP A 183 -2.21 12.05 22.12
CA ASP A 183 -2.24 12.14 23.58
C ASP A 183 -0.82 12.24 24.18
N LEU A 184 -0.72 12.40 25.51
CA LEU A 184 0.56 12.57 26.18
C LEU A 184 1.45 11.32 26.12
N ASP A 185 0.87 10.12 26.15
CA ASP A 185 1.61 8.87 26.12
C ASP A 185 2.14 8.60 24.71
N GLN A 186 1.28 8.77 23.70
CA GLN A 186 1.65 8.69 22.30
C GLN A 186 2.76 9.67 21.92
N ARG A 187 2.68 10.92 22.39
CA ARG A 187 3.74 11.92 22.14
C ARG A 187 5.06 11.52 22.76
N ARG A 188 5.05 11.01 24.00
CA ARG A 188 6.27 10.52 24.66
C ARG A 188 6.90 9.38 23.88
N ARG A 189 6.09 8.41 23.44
CA ARG A 189 6.56 7.29 22.63
C ARG A 189 7.23 7.76 21.33
N ILE A 190 6.62 8.71 20.64
CA ILE A 190 7.21 9.30 19.42
C ILE A 190 8.56 9.99 19.72
N ASP A 191 8.64 10.72 20.82
CA ASP A 191 9.89 11.37 21.27
C ASP A 191 10.98 10.34 21.61
N GLU A 192 10.60 9.18 22.12
CA GLU A 192 11.47 8.02 22.34
C GLU A 192 11.83 7.25 21.05
N GLY A 193 11.29 7.67 19.90
CA GLY A 193 11.56 7.08 18.58
C GLY A 193 10.61 5.95 18.18
N ASP A 194 9.53 5.72 18.93
CA ASP A 194 8.52 4.73 18.56
C ASP A 194 7.64 5.21 17.40
N THR A 195 7.19 4.23 16.61
CA THR A 195 6.04 4.40 15.70
C THR A 195 4.74 4.18 16.47
N VAL A 196 3.84 5.16 16.38
CA VAL A 196 2.50 5.09 16.99
C VAL A 196 1.44 4.89 15.91
N MET A 197 0.58 3.90 16.09
CA MET A 197 -0.62 3.71 15.28
C MET A 197 -1.83 4.22 16.06
N ALA A 198 -2.58 5.15 15.47
CA ALA A 198 -3.79 5.71 16.05
C ALA A 198 -4.99 5.39 15.16
N LEU A 199 -6.11 5.05 15.79
CA LEU A 199 -7.37 4.82 15.10
C LEU A 199 -8.05 6.16 14.81
N GLY A 200 -8.53 6.34 13.57
CA GLY A 200 -9.32 7.49 13.18
C GLY A 200 -10.64 7.55 13.96
N LYS A 201 -11.27 8.73 14.00
CA LYS A 201 -12.48 8.99 14.80
C LYS A 201 -13.66 8.05 14.48
N GLY A 202 -13.69 7.48 13.27
CA GLY A 202 -14.72 6.55 12.81
C GLY A 202 -14.41 5.07 13.08
N GLY A 203 -13.22 4.74 13.58
CA GLY A 203 -12.82 3.35 13.82
C GLY A 203 -12.46 2.53 12.58
N ASP A 204 -12.55 3.13 11.39
CA ASP A 204 -12.42 2.49 10.07
C ASP A 204 -11.07 2.74 9.39
N SER A 205 -10.25 3.60 9.98
CA SER A 205 -9.02 4.13 9.41
C SER A 205 -7.92 4.16 10.46
N ILE A 206 -6.69 3.95 10.02
CA ILE A 206 -5.48 4.00 10.83
C ILE A 206 -4.60 5.15 10.34
N HIS A 207 -4.06 5.91 11.27
CA HIS A 207 -2.98 6.85 11.04
C HIS A 207 -1.72 6.32 11.72
N VAL A 208 -0.58 6.45 11.05
CA VAL A 208 0.72 6.05 11.56
C VAL A 208 1.59 7.28 11.72
N PHE A 209 2.12 7.47 12.92
CA PHE A 209 2.94 8.61 13.29
C PHE A 209 4.34 8.13 13.67
N SER A 210 5.37 8.85 13.26
CA SER A 210 6.75 8.57 13.68
C SER A 210 7.58 9.83 13.74
N GLY A 211 8.36 9.95 14.80
CA GLY A 211 9.30 11.05 14.99
C GLY A 211 10.49 10.90 14.06
N ILE A 212 11.00 12.02 13.54
CA ILE A 212 12.26 12.07 12.83
C ILE A 212 13.31 12.61 13.80
N VAL A 213 14.26 11.76 14.19
CA VAL A 213 15.31 12.05 15.18
C VAL A 213 16.04 13.34 14.83
N ASP A 214 16.35 14.15 15.86
CA ASP A 214 17.02 15.46 15.75
C ASP A 214 16.28 16.52 14.91
N THR A 215 14.97 16.34 14.70
CA THR A 215 14.13 17.32 13.98
C THR A 215 12.82 17.59 14.74
N PRO A 216 12.13 18.72 14.47
CA PRO A 216 10.81 18.99 15.04
C PRO A 216 9.67 18.23 14.34
N TRP A 217 9.99 17.39 13.35
CA TRP A 217 9.02 16.78 12.45
C TRP A 217 8.56 15.41 12.94
N VAL A 218 7.25 15.21 12.83
CA VAL A 218 6.58 13.91 12.92
C VAL A 218 6.02 13.60 11.54
N LEU A 219 6.43 12.46 10.99
CA LEU A 219 5.85 11.92 9.77
C LEU A 219 4.50 11.28 10.10
N GLU A 220 3.45 11.76 9.46
CA GLU A 220 2.11 11.19 9.48
C GLU A 220 1.81 10.49 8.15
N ILE A 221 1.38 9.23 8.25
CA ILE A 221 0.93 8.40 7.15
C ILE A 221 -0.54 8.03 7.39
N GLY A 222 -1.39 8.26 6.40
CA GLY A 222 -2.79 7.87 6.44
C GLY A 222 -3.75 9.01 6.08
N PRO A 223 -5.07 8.78 6.07
CA PRO A 223 -5.72 7.59 6.60
C PRO A 223 -5.46 6.33 5.77
N LEU A 224 -5.25 5.20 6.46
CA LEU A 224 -5.20 3.86 5.90
C LEU A 224 -6.48 3.13 6.32
N TYR A 225 -7.39 2.91 5.38
CA TYR A 225 -8.61 2.17 5.61
C TYR A 225 -8.33 0.66 5.75
N GLN A 226 -8.93 0.05 6.77
CA GLN A 226 -8.96 -1.41 6.87
C GLN A 226 -9.94 -1.96 5.83
N MET A 227 -9.54 -3.04 5.16
CA MET A 227 -10.43 -3.77 4.26
C MET A 227 -11.01 -4.95 5.02
N ASN A 228 -12.33 -4.92 5.22
CA ASN A 228 -13.10 -6.08 5.69
C ASN A 228 -13.46 -7.01 4.54
#